data_AF-A0A2M9FZL9-F1
#
_entry.id   AF-A0A2M9FZL9-F1
#
_cell.length_a   1.000
_cell.length_b   1.000
_cell.length_c   1.000
_cell.angle_alpha   90.00
_cell.angle_beta   90.00
_cell.angle_gamma   90.00
#
_symmetry.space_group_name_H-M   'P 1'
#
loop_
_entity.id
_entity.type
_entity.pdbx_description
1 polymer ?
#
loop_
_entity_poly.entity_id
_entity_poly.type
_entity_poly.pdbx_seq_one_letter_code
_entity_poly.pdbx_strand_id
1 'polypeptide(L)'
;MAETAVVRVAEGPSEIAVAKRFFLDYAASLDVDLCYQGFDQEMARFPGEYRPPKGALLLAWKGDEPVGVVGLRPHASGAAEMKRLYLTDTARGTGLGRRLAAAVVERARDLGYPGVVLDTLTSMTAAQGIYRKMGFREYLPAADGGHPDLLYFRLGF
;
A
#
# COMPACT_ATOMS: atom_id res chain seq x y z
N MET A 1 24.67 -10.24 13.22
CA MET A 1 24.04 -10.43 11.90
C MET A 1 22.73 -9.66 11.92
N ALA A 2 22.47 -8.76 10.98
CA ALA A 2 21.22 -8.01 10.96
C ALA A 2 20.07 -8.95 10.57
N GLU A 3 19.06 -9.04 11.42
CA GLU A 3 17.89 -9.88 11.17
C GLU A 3 17.16 -9.43 9.90
N THR A 4 16.93 -10.36 8.98
CA THR A 4 16.34 -10.07 7.67
C THR A 4 14.83 -9.95 7.81
N ALA A 5 14.26 -8.81 7.40
CA ALA A 5 12.83 -8.63 7.45
C ALA A 5 12.10 -9.59 6.50
N VAL A 6 10.92 -10.11 6.87
CA VAL A 6 10.07 -11.00 6.08
C VAL A 6 8.72 -10.32 5.81
N VAL A 7 8.13 -10.53 4.64
CA VAL A 7 6.79 -10.01 4.30
C VAL A 7 5.81 -11.17 4.28
N ARG A 8 4.67 -11.02 4.96
CA ARG A 8 3.58 -12.02 4.99
C ARG A 8 2.20 -11.37 4.97
N VAL A 9 1.20 -12.11 4.50
CA VAL A 9 -0.21 -11.70 4.59
C VAL A 9 -0.64 -11.72 6.05
N ALA A 10 -1.43 -10.74 6.47
CA ALA A 10 -2.08 -10.72 7.78
C ALA A 10 -3.32 -11.64 7.75
N GLU A 11 -3.33 -12.69 8.56
CA GLU A 11 -4.37 -13.74 8.53
C GLU A 11 -5.27 -13.73 9.78
N GLY A 12 -4.79 -13.16 10.89
CA GLY A 12 -5.49 -13.14 12.17
C GLY A 12 -5.97 -11.75 12.65
N PRO A 13 -6.93 -11.69 13.60
CA PRO A 13 -7.42 -10.42 14.16
C PRO A 13 -6.32 -9.52 14.73
N SER A 14 -5.31 -10.10 15.37
CA SER A 14 -4.19 -9.35 15.96
C SER A 14 -3.31 -8.69 14.90
N GLU A 15 -3.02 -9.39 13.80
CA GLU A 15 -2.23 -8.84 12.70
C GLU A 15 -3.03 -7.78 11.92
N ILE A 16 -4.34 -8.00 11.75
CA ILE A 16 -5.25 -7.02 11.18
C ILE A 16 -5.28 -5.75 12.05
N ALA A 17 -5.30 -5.87 13.38
CA ALA A 17 -5.23 -4.72 14.28
C ALA A 17 -3.89 -3.97 14.14
N VAL A 18 -2.77 -4.67 13.96
CA VAL A 18 -1.46 -4.05 13.67
C VAL A 18 -1.48 -3.30 12.34
N ALA A 19 -2.04 -3.90 11.29
CA ALA A 19 -2.17 -3.25 9.99
C ALA A 19 -3.02 -1.97 10.08
N LYS A 20 -4.13 -2.01 10.84
CA LYS A 20 -4.96 -0.82 11.11
C LYS A 20 -4.16 0.28 11.80
N ARG A 21 -3.41 -0.07 12.85
CA ARG A 21 -2.55 0.89 13.56
C ARG A 21 -1.56 1.54 12.60
N PHE A 22 -0.88 0.77 11.76
CA PHE A 22 0.05 1.33 10.79
C PHE A 22 -0.60 2.18 9.70
N PHE A 23 -1.85 1.95 9.34
CA PHE A 23 -2.59 2.88 8.47
C PHE A 23 -2.88 4.20 9.17
N LEU A 24 -3.20 4.18 10.47
CA LEU A 24 -3.35 5.38 11.27
C LEU A 24 -2.03 6.12 11.44
N ASP A 25 -0.93 5.41 11.71
CA ASP A 25 0.42 5.99 11.81
C ASP A 25 0.87 6.58 10.46
N TYR A 26 0.52 5.92 9.34
CA TYR A 26 0.72 6.46 8.01
C TYR A 26 0.03 7.81 7.87
N ALA A 27 -1.27 7.88 8.15
CA ALA A 27 -2.03 9.12 8.04
C ALA A 27 -1.48 10.23 8.94
N ALA A 28 -1.12 9.91 10.19
CA ALA A 28 -0.52 10.86 11.13
C ALA A 28 0.89 11.33 10.70
N SER A 29 1.60 10.53 9.90
CA SER A 29 2.93 10.91 9.38
C SER A 29 2.89 11.82 8.16
N LEU A 30 1.70 12.04 7.57
CA LEU A 30 1.53 12.93 6.43
C LEU A 30 1.19 14.34 6.89
N ASP A 31 1.77 15.32 6.21
CA ASP A 31 1.44 16.75 6.41
C ASP A 31 0.18 17.16 5.62
N VAL A 32 -0.64 16.19 5.21
CA VAL A 32 -1.86 16.40 4.44
C VAL A 32 -3.02 15.62 5.05
N ASP A 33 -4.20 16.24 5.07
CA ASP A 33 -5.42 15.58 5.52
C ASP A 33 -5.92 14.60 4.46
N LEU A 34 -5.97 13.31 4.78
CA LEU A 34 -6.43 12.26 3.86
C LEU A 34 -7.96 12.12 3.79
N CYS A 35 -8.73 13.05 4.37
CA CYS A 35 -10.19 13.07 4.29
C CYS A 35 -10.71 13.02 2.83
N TYR A 36 -10.01 13.67 1.89
CA TYR A 36 -10.39 13.61 0.46
C TYR A 36 -10.26 12.20 -0.15
N GLN A 37 -9.56 11.28 0.52
CA GLN A 37 -9.48 9.87 0.14
C GLN A 37 -10.47 8.99 0.91
N GLY A 38 -11.39 9.57 1.69
CA GLY A 38 -12.36 8.85 2.50
C GLY A 38 -11.73 8.03 3.64
N PHE A 39 -10.55 8.43 4.13
CA PHE A 39 -9.75 7.65 5.07
C PHE A 39 -10.49 7.33 6.38
N ASP A 40 -11.24 8.27 6.95
CA ASP A 40 -11.99 8.02 8.19
C ASP A 40 -13.05 6.92 8.01
N GLN A 41 -13.77 6.96 6.89
CA GLN A 41 -14.76 5.94 6.57
C GLN A 41 -14.09 4.58 6.28
N GLU A 42 -12.94 4.60 5.60
CA GLU A 42 -12.08 3.43 5.38
C GLU A 42 -11.69 2.79 6.73
N MET A 43 -11.24 3.60 7.70
CA MET A 43 -10.78 3.13 9.02
C MET A 43 -11.94 2.66 9.91
N ALA A 44 -13.12 3.27 9.80
CA ALA A 44 -14.32 2.86 10.52
C ALA A 44 -14.79 1.46 10.10
N ARG A 45 -14.61 1.07 8.83
CA ARG A 45 -15.05 -0.22 8.26
C ARG A 45 -13.93 -1.27 8.18
N PHE A 46 -12.75 -0.95 8.69
CA PHE A 46 -11.54 -1.77 8.57
C PHE A 46 -11.75 -3.23 9.06
N PRO A 47 -11.19 -4.26 8.41
CA PRO A 47 -10.37 -4.21 7.19
C PRO A 47 -11.15 -4.04 5.87
N GLY A 48 -12.48 -3.90 5.89
CA GLY A 48 -13.27 -3.52 4.71
C GLY A 48 -12.94 -4.33 3.45
N GLU A 49 -12.56 -3.63 2.38
CA GLU A 49 -12.19 -4.19 1.07
C GLU A 49 -10.80 -4.86 1.04
N TYR A 50 -10.00 -4.72 2.09
CA TYR A 50 -8.72 -5.42 2.23
C TYR A 50 -8.88 -6.89 2.66
N ARG A 51 -10.11 -7.35 2.90
CA ARG A 51 -10.39 -8.75 3.28
C ARG A 51 -10.24 -9.71 2.09
N PRO A 52 -9.77 -10.94 2.32
CA PRO A 52 -9.91 -12.02 1.35
C PRO A 52 -11.38 -12.25 0.95
N PRO A 53 -11.66 -12.78 -0.26
CA PRO A 53 -10.68 -13.29 -1.22
C PRO A 53 -10.16 -12.23 -2.21
N LYS A 54 -10.65 -10.99 -2.15
CA LYS A 54 -10.35 -9.96 -3.18
C LYS A 54 -9.32 -8.92 -2.73
N GLY A 55 -9.13 -8.75 -1.42
CA GLY A 55 -8.11 -7.89 -0.85
C GLY A 55 -7.07 -8.65 -0.05
N ALA A 56 -6.03 -7.93 0.36
CA ALA A 56 -5.05 -8.41 1.32
C ALA A 56 -4.43 -7.25 2.11
N LEU A 57 -3.97 -7.55 3.32
CA LEU A 57 -3.05 -6.72 4.08
C LEU A 57 -1.74 -7.49 4.19
N LEU A 58 -0.62 -6.87 3.82
CA LEU A 58 0.70 -7.47 3.96
C LEU A 58 1.49 -6.70 5.00
N LEU A 59 2.07 -7.42 5.95
CA LEU A 59 2.93 -6.89 7.00
C LEU A 59 4.39 -7.28 6.74
N ALA A 60 5.30 -6.33 6.97
CA ALA A 60 6.71 -6.62 7.08
C ALA A 60 7.10 -6.82 8.54
N TRP A 61 7.87 -7.87 8.82
CA TRP A 61 8.31 -8.28 10.16
C TRP A 61 9.82 -8.32 10.23
N LYS A 62 10.41 -7.81 11.31
CA LYS A 62 11.81 -7.98 11.65
C LYS A 62 11.86 -8.75 12.97
N GLY A 63 12.15 -10.05 12.87
CA GLY A 63 11.87 -10.98 13.96
C GLY A 63 10.38 -11.00 14.28
N ASP A 64 10.04 -10.82 15.56
CA ASP A 64 8.65 -10.73 16.04
C ASP A 64 8.08 -9.31 16.02
N GLU A 65 8.84 -8.33 15.54
CA GLU A 65 8.39 -6.93 15.46
C GLU A 65 7.81 -6.61 14.08
N PRO A 66 6.53 -6.22 13.97
CA PRO A 66 6.01 -5.68 12.72
C PRO A 66 6.59 -4.28 12.52
N VAL A 67 7.08 -3.99 11.30
CA VAL A 67 7.80 -2.75 10.97
C VAL A 67 7.28 -2.06 9.70
N GLY A 68 6.23 -2.61 9.09
CA GLY A 68 5.63 -2.01 7.90
C GLY A 68 4.35 -2.71 7.46
N VAL A 69 3.59 -2.02 6.61
CA VAL A 69 2.33 -2.52 6.04
C VAL A 69 2.14 -2.01 4.62
N VAL A 70 1.33 -2.72 3.86
CA VAL A 70 0.70 -2.23 2.64
C VAL A 70 -0.63 -2.96 2.42
N GLY A 71 -1.63 -2.23 1.92
CA GLY A 71 -2.94 -2.77 1.58
C GLY A 71 -3.11 -3.02 0.09
N LEU A 72 -3.89 -4.05 -0.23
CA LEU A 72 -4.37 -4.38 -1.56
C LEU A 72 -5.89 -4.50 -1.52
N ARG A 73 -6.61 -3.80 -2.40
CA ARG A 73 -8.08 -3.88 -2.52
C ARG A 73 -8.53 -3.84 -3.98
N PRO A 74 -9.79 -4.20 -4.31
CA PRO A 74 -10.33 -4.02 -5.65
C PRO A 74 -10.36 -2.54 -6.08
N HIS A 75 -10.19 -2.28 -7.38
CA HIS A 75 -10.38 -0.97 -7.99
C HIS A 75 -11.51 -0.99 -9.02
N ALA A 76 -12.20 0.14 -9.21
CA ALA A 76 -13.32 0.27 -10.15
C ALA A 76 -12.94 -0.05 -11.62
N SER A 77 -11.67 0.10 -11.99
CA SER A 77 -11.17 -0.28 -13.33
C SER A 77 -11.01 -1.79 -13.55
N GLY A 78 -11.29 -2.61 -12.53
CA GLY A 78 -11.05 -4.07 -12.55
C GLY A 78 -9.62 -4.48 -12.17
N ALA A 79 -8.68 -3.53 -12.03
CA ALA A 79 -7.36 -3.78 -11.45
C ALA A 79 -7.43 -3.90 -9.92
N ALA A 80 -6.31 -4.29 -9.29
CA ALA A 80 -6.15 -4.11 -7.85
C ALA A 80 -5.56 -2.73 -7.54
N GLU A 81 -5.93 -2.14 -6.42
CA GLU A 81 -5.37 -0.90 -5.90
C GLU A 81 -4.42 -1.21 -4.75
N MET A 82 -3.15 -0.80 -4.85
CA MET A 82 -2.22 -0.79 -3.73
C MET A 82 -2.35 0.53 -2.98
N LYS A 83 -2.60 0.46 -1.66
CA LYS A 83 -2.71 1.66 -0.81
C LYS A 83 -1.94 1.55 0.50
N ARG A 84 -1.71 2.73 1.10
CA ARG A 84 -1.22 2.91 2.48
C ARG A 84 0.08 2.13 2.75
N LEU A 85 1.03 2.19 1.81
CA LEU A 85 2.36 1.62 2.03
C LEU A 85 3.08 2.46 3.08
N TYR A 86 3.42 1.84 4.21
CA TYR A 86 4.07 2.51 5.32
C TYR A 86 5.16 1.63 5.93
N LEU A 87 6.21 2.29 6.41
CA LEU A 87 7.29 1.72 7.20
C LEU A 87 7.53 2.60 8.43
N THR A 88 7.83 1.95 9.55
CA THR A 88 8.38 2.63 10.74
C THR A 88 9.72 3.30 10.39
N ASP A 89 10.10 4.33 11.15
CA ASP A 89 11.32 5.08 10.88
C ASP A 89 12.58 4.21 10.90
N THR A 90 12.62 3.21 11.80
CA THR A 90 13.72 2.25 11.93
C THR A 90 13.85 1.30 10.73
N ALA A 91 12.81 1.18 9.90
CA ALA A 91 12.78 0.32 8.73
C ALA A 91 12.92 1.06 7.39
N ARG A 92 12.87 2.40 7.39
CA ARG A 92 13.07 3.22 6.18
C ARG A 92 14.53 3.16 5.71
N GLY A 93 14.76 3.42 4.42
CA GLY A 93 16.11 3.39 3.83
C GLY A 93 16.73 1.98 3.67
N THR A 94 16.06 0.92 4.12
CA THR A 94 16.56 -0.47 4.07
C THR A 94 16.22 -1.21 2.76
N GLY A 95 15.44 -0.60 1.87
CA GLY A 95 14.87 -1.25 0.69
C GLY A 95 13.59 -2.05 0.96
N LEU A 96 13.11 -2.12 2.21
CA LEU A 96 11.91 -2.87 2.59
C LEU A 96 10.62 -2.37 1.91
N GLY A 97 10.54 -1.08 1.59
CA GLY A 97 9.38 -0.51 0.89
C GLY A 97 9.20 -1.09 -0.50
N ARG A 98 10.31 -1.27 -1.25
CA ARG A 98 10.30 -1.96 -2.55
C ARG A 98 9.88 -3.42 -2.39
N ARG A 99 10.31 -4.09 -1.33
CA ARG A 99 9.96 -5.49 -1.06
C ARG A 99 8.47 -5.67 -0.73
N LEU A 100 7.89 -4.77 0.07
CA LEU A 100 6.44 -4.74 0.34
C LEU A 100 5.64 -4.49 -0.93
N ALA A 101 6.03 -3.47 -1.71
CA ALA A 101 5.36 -3.16 -2.98
C ALA A 101 5.42 -4.34 -3.96
N ALA A 102 6.57 -5.00 -4.09
CA ALA A 102 6.73 -6.19 -4.93
C ALA A 102 5.84 -7.34 -4.44
N ALA A 103 5.80 -7.61 -3.13
CA ALA A 103 4.96 -8.65 -2.56
C ALA A 103 3.46 -8.40 -2.79
N VAL A 104 3.02 -7.14 -2.76
CA VAL A 104 1.63 -6.79 -3.11
C VAL A 104 1.34 -7.02 -4.58
N VAL A 105 2.27 -6.69 -5.46
CA VAL A 105 2.13 -6.95 -6.90
C VAL A 105 2.00 -8.44 -7.17
N GLU A 106 2.83 -9.28 -6.55
CA GLU A 106 2.69 -10.74 -6.67
C GLU A 106 1.35 -11.22 -6.10
N ARG A 107 0.93 -10.68 -4.93
CA ARG A 107 -0.37 -11.04 -4.37
C ARG A 107 -1.53 -10.68 -5.31
N ALA A 108 -1.45 -9.55 -6.02
CA ALA A 108 -2.45 -9.18 -7.01
C ALA A 108 -2.49 -10.15 -8.20
N ARG A 109 -1.33 -10.66 -8.65
CA ARG A 109 -1.27 -11.72 -9.67
C ARG A 109 -1.91 -13.02 -9.18
N ASP A 110 -1.59 -13.45 -7.97
CA ASP A 110 -2.16 -14.67 -7.37
C ASP A 110 -3.70 -14.59 -7.23
N LEU A 111 -4.23 -13.39 -7.03
CA LEU A 111 -5.66 -13.12 -6.97
C LEU A 111 -6.33 -12.98 -8.35
N GLY A 112 -5.56 -13.07 -9.44
CA GLY A 112 -6.08 -13.04 -10.81
C GLY A 112 -6.42 -11.64 -11.33
N TYR A 113 -5.92 -10.57 -10.70
CA TYR A 113 -6.10 -9.23 -11.23
C TYR A 113 -5.30 -9.02 -12.52
N PRO A 114 -5.77 -8.18 -13.47
CA PRO A 114 -5.04 -7.88 -14.71
C PRO A 114 -3.89 -6.87 -14.53
N GLY A 115 -3.72 -6.33 -13.32
CA GLY A 115 -2.71 -5.32 -13.00
C GLY A 115 -2.96 -4.63 -11.66
N VAL A 116 -2.07 -3.69 -11.32
CA VAL A 116 -2.13 -2.87 -10.10
C VAL A 116 -2.13 -1.39 -10.45
N VAL A 117 -2.95 -0.62 -9.74
CA VAL A 117 -2.94 0.84 -9.74
C VAL A 117 -2.62 1.36 -8.34
N LEU A 118 -2.11 2.59 -8.27
CA LEU A 118 -1.89 3.31 -7.03
C LEU A 118 -1.93 4.82 -7.29
N ASP A 119 -2.15 5.58 -6.22
CA ASP A 119 -1.89 7.00 -6.16
C ASP A 119 -0.80 7.30 -5.12
N THR A 120 -0.06 8.38 -5.31
CA THR A 120 0.97 8.84 -4.36
C THR A 120 1.09 10.36 -4.42
N LEU A 121 1.42 10.99 -3.29
CA LEU A 121 1.60 12.44 -3.25
C LEU A 121 2.77 12.86 -4.15
N THR A 122 2.64 14.01 -4.80
CA THR A 122 3.72 14.63 -5.60
C THR A 122 4.98 14.90 -4.77
N SER A 123 4.84 15.11 -3.46
CA SER A 123 5.93 15.27 -2.49
C SER A 123 6.65 13.95 -2.13
N MET A 124 6.04 12.79 -2.36
CA MET A 124 6.61 11.47 -2.01
C MET A 124 7.60 10.94 -3.07
N THR A 125 8.63 11.72 -3.36
CA THR A 125 9.63 11.43 -4.42
C THR A 125 10.30 10.06 -4.27
N ALA A 126 10.57 9.61 -3.03
CA ALA A 126 11.13 8.29 -2.75
C ALA A 126 10.20 7.14 -3.18
N ALA A 127 8.89 7.26 -2.90
CA ALA A 127 7.89 6.27 -3.28
C ALA A 127 7.73 6.23 -4.81
N GLN A 128 7.63 7.39 -5.45
CA GLN A 128 7.58 7.50 -6.91
C GLN A 128 8.80 6.82 -7.58
N GLY A 129 10.00 7.02 -7.03
CA GLY A 129 11.21 6.37 -7.51
C GLY A 129 11.17 4.84 -7.39
N ILE A 130 10.56 4.30 -6.34
CA ILE A 130 10.32 2.86 -6.19
C ILE A 130 9.39 2.37 -7.30
N TYR A 131 8.24 3.02 -7.49
CA TYR A 131 7.23 2.59 -8.46
C TYR A 131 7.76 2.62 -9.90
N ARG A 132 8.47 3.69 -10.30
CA ARG A 132 9.10 3.78 -11.63
C ARG A 132 10.11 2.65 -11.85
N LYS A 133 10.95 2.33 -10.85
CA LYS A 133 11.91 1.20 -10.94
C LYS A 133 11.25 -0.17 -10.98
N MET A 134 10.02 -0.28 -10.50
CA MET A 134 9.20 -1.49 -10.60
C MET A 134 8.44 -1.61 -11.92
N GLY A 135 8.56 -0.63 -12.82
CA GLY A 135 7.91 -0.64 -14.13
C GLY A 135 6.50 -0.06 -14.14
N PHE A 136 6.04 0.52 -13.03
CA PHE A 136 4.81 1.31 -13.05
C PHE A 136 4.98 2.52 -13.97
N ARG A 137 3.93 2.82 -14.72
CA ARG A 137 3.84 3.99 -15.61
C ARG A 137 2.81 4.95 -15.08
N GLU A 138 3.13 6.24 -15.14
CA GLU A 138 2.19 7.30 -14.79
C GLU A 138 1.02 7.32 -15.80
N TYR A 139 -0.17 7.63 -15.30
CA TYR A 139 -1.35 7.84 -16.15
C TYR A 139 -2.23 8.94 -15.54
N LEU A 140 -3.11 9.52 -16.35
CA LEU A 140 -4.13 10.45 -15.87
C LEU A 140 -5.46 9.69 -15.71
N PRO A 141 -6.12 9.74 -14.54
CA PRO A 141 -7.45 9.20 -14.37
C PRO A 141 -8.47 9.88 -15.30
N ALA A 142 -9.41 9.11 -15.83
CA ALA A 142 -10.41 9.62 -16.77
C ALA A 142 -11.48 10.52 -16.11
N ALA A 143 -11.65 10.45 -14.79
CA ALA A 143 -12.58 11.29 -14.02
C ALA A 143 -11.83 12.51 -13.47
N ASP A 144 -12.25 13.71 -13.91
CA ASP A 144 -11.90 15.04 -13.40
C ASP A 144 -10.40 15.38 -13.26
N GLY A 145 -9.52 14.68 -13.98
CA GLY A 145 -8.09 15.01 -14.06
C GLY A 145 -7.23 14.57 -12.87
N GLY A 146 -7.82 13.87 -11.89
CA GLY A 146 -7.14 13.48 -10.66
C GLY A 146 -6.95 14.65 -9.67
N HIS A 147 -6.52 14.34 -8.44
CA HIS A 147 -6.20 15.36 -7.44
C HIS A 147 -4.86 16.03 -7.81
N PRO A 148 -4.73 17.37 -7.76
CA PRO A 148 -3.52 18.07 -8.22
C PRO A 148 -2.25 17.65 -7.47
N ASP A 149 -2.39 17.24 -6.21
CA ASP A 149 -1.28 16.77 -5.38
C ASP A 149 -0.98 15.27 -5.50
N LEU A 150 -1.69 14.54 -6.37
CA LEU A 150 -1.50 13.12 -6.58
C LEU A 150 -0.94 12.82 -7.97
N LEU A 151 0.01 11.88 -8.01
CA LEU A 151 0.40 11.16 -9.20
C LEU A 151 -0.22 9.77 -9.18
N TYR A 152 -0.72 9.33 -10.32
CA TYR A 152 -1.35 8.02 -10.49
C TYR A 152 -0.46 7.12 -11.32
N PHE A 153 -0.29 5.89 -10.86
CA PHE A 153 0.59 4.91 -11.47
C PHE A 153 -0.17 3.62 -11.75
N ARG A 154 0.20 2.95 -12.84
CA ARG A 154 -0.34 1.63 -13.20
C ARG A 154 0.75 0.67 -13.67
N LEU A 155 0.54 -0.60 -13.37
CA LEU A 155 1.33 -1.74 -13.83
C LEU A 155 0.37 -2.81 -14.37
N GLY A 156 0.52 -3.19 -15.64
CA GLY A 156 -0.19 -4.33 -16.22
C GLY A 156 0.60 -5.62 -16.02
N PHE A 157 -0.09 -6.76 -16.03
CA PHE A 157 0.54 -8.09 -16.01
C PHE A 157 0.57 -8.72 -17.41
#